data_AF-A0A375JDM2-F1
#
_entry.id   AF-A0A375JDM2-F1
#
_cell.length_a   1.000
_cell.length_b   1.000
_cell.length_c   1.000
_cell.angle_alpha   90.00
_cell.angle_beta   90.00
_cell.angle_gamma   90.00
#
_symmetry.space_group_name_H-M   'P 1'
#
loop_
_entity.id
_entity.type
_entity.pdbx_description
1 polymer ?
#
loop_
_entity_poly.entity_id
_entity_poly.type
_entity_poly.pdbx_seq_one_letter_code
_entity_poly.pdbx_strand_id
1 'polypeptide(L)' 'MSSTGRFWEKGYSDTKVWTMGGPSVEVFEIEQFLPRNSTVIDIGCGEGRNALFLALRGHKVTAL' A
#
# COMPACT_ATOMS: atom_id res chain seq x y z
N MET A 1 -12.29 2.88 29.19
CA MET A 1 -11.01 2.38 28.64
C MET A 1 -10.71 3.19 27.40
N SER A 2 -9.71 4.07 27.49
CA SER A 2 -9.26 4.89 26.35
C SER A 2 -8.62 3.96 25.32
N SER A 3 -9.17 3.89 24.12
CA SER A 3 -8.59 3.11 23.02
C SER A 3 -7.28 3.79 22.57
N THR A 4 -6.16 3.35 23.11
CA THR A 4 -4.81 3.87 22.84
C THR A 4 -4.28 3.54 21.43
N GLY A 5 -5.02 2.80 20.61
CA GLY A 5 -4.67 2.47 19.23
C GLY A 5 -5.15 3.52 18.23
N ARG A 6 -4.34 3.79 17.21
CA ARG A 6 -4.74 4.59 16.05
C ARG A 6 -5.87 3.89 15.30
N PHE A 7 -6.69 4.62 14.53
CA PHE A 7 -7.91 4.05 13.94
C PHE A 7 -7.64 2.87 12.99
N TRP A 8 -6.47 2.83 12.32
CA TRP A 8 -6.07 1.76 11.41
C TRP A 8 -5.65 0.47 12.13
N GLU A 9 -5.24 0.54 13.40
CA GLU A 9 -4.78 -0.62 14.18
C GLU A 9 -5.88 -1.68 14.31
N LYS A 10 -7.14 -1.23 14.42
CA LYS A 10 -8.28 -2.14 14.48
C LYS A 10 -8.41 -2.96 13.19
N GLY A 11 -8.16 -2.36 12.04
CA GLY A 11 -8.17 -3.05 10.75
C GLY A 11 -7.06 -4.10 10.68
N TYR A 12 -5.82 -3.67 10.92
CA TYR A 12 -4.65 -4.54 10.84
C TYR A 12 -4.62 -5.66 11.89
N SER A 13 -5.39 -5.52 12.97
CA SER A 13 -5.51 -6.58 13.98
C SER A 13 -6.26 -7.83 13.49
N ASP A 14 -7.08 -7.72 12.43
CA ASP A 14 -7.78 -8.85 11.84
C ASP A 14 -6.99 -9.43 10.66
N THR A 15 -6.25 -10.50 10.92
CA THR A 15 -5.42 -11.17 9.91
C THR A 15 -6.21 -11.97 8.87
N LYS A 16 -7.54 -12.00 8.95
CA LYS A 16 -8.39 -12.71 7.98
C LYS A 16 -8.86 -11.81 6.84
N VAL A 17 -8.64 -10.50 6.96
CA VAL A 17 -9.04 -9.52 5.96
C VAL A 17 -7.82 -8.75 5.48
N TRP A 18 -7.90 -8.28 4.24
CA TRP A 18 -7.02 -7.23 3.77
C TRP A 18 -7.68 -5.91 4.13
N THR A 19 -7.11 -5.18 5.09
CA THR A 19 -7.70 -3.97 5.69
C THR A 19 -8.08 -2.94 4.63
N MET A 20 -7.26 -2.82 3.59
CA MET A 20 -7.43 -1.85 2.51
C MET A 20 -7.63 -2.51 1.12
N GLY A 21 -7.75 -3.83 1.05
CA GLY A 21 -7.95 -4.57 -0.21
C GLY A 21 -6.76 -4.50 -1.19
N GLY A 22 -7.07 -4.56 -2.51
CA GLY A 22 -6.09 -4.52 -3.61
C GLY A 22 -5.45 -3.12 -3.80
N PRO A 23 -4.70 -2.83 -4.89
CA PRO A 23 -4.15 -1.50 -5.11
C PRO A 23 -5.24 -0.43 -5.15
N SER A 24 -4.90 0.81 -4.80
CA SER A 24 -5.82 1.93 -4.96
C SER A 24 -6.15 2.12 -6.44
N VAL A 25 -7.36 2.58 -6.73
CA VAL A 25 -7.78 2.84 -8.12
C VAL A 25 -6.86 3.90 -8.74
N GLU A 26 -6.52 4.92 -7.96
CA GLU A 26 -5.63 6.00 -8.37
C GLU A 26 -4.22 5.46 -8.71
N VAL A 27 -3.63 4.63 -7.84
CA VAL A 27 -2.30 4.01 -8.10
C VAL A 27 -2.35 3.10 -9.32
N PHE A 28 -3.42 2.32 -9.46
CA PHE A 28 -3.62 1.46 -10.63
C PHE A 28 -3.70 2.26 -11.93
N GLU A 29 -4.44 3.37 -11.93
CA GLU A 29 -4.62 4.22 -13.11
C GLU A 29 -3.34 4.98 -13.48
N ILE A 30 -2.58 5.48 -12.48
CA ILE A 30 -1.38 6.28 -12.75
C ILE A 30 -0.16 5.45 -13.16
N GLU A 31 -0.10 4.17 -12.79
CA GLU A 31 1.10 3.34 -13.00
C GLU A 31 1.55 3.31 -14.45
N GLN A 32 0.61 3.21 -15.39
CA GLN A 32 0.89 3.19 -16.82
C GLN A 32 1.59 4.46 -17.35
N PHE A 33 1.49 5.58 -16.62
CA PHE A 33 2.11 6.85 -16.98
C PHE A 33 3.47 7.05 -16.29
N LEU A 34 3.85 6.18 -15.35
CA LEU A 34 5.15 6.25 -14.71
C LEU A 34 6.26 5.83 -15.69
N PRO A 35 7.44 6.48 -15.64
CA PRO A 35 8.60 5.97 -16.34
C PRO A 35 8.90 4.51 -15.94
N ARG A 36 9.30 3.70 -16.91
CA ARG A 36 9.72 2.31 -16.65
C ARG A 36 10.84 2.29 -15.61
N ASN A 37 10.80 1.31 -14.70
CA ASN A 37 11.78 1.12 -13.64
C ASN A 37 11.94 2.32 -12.68
N SER A 38 10.89 3.14 -12.51
CA SER A 38 10.88 4.24 -11.53
C SER A 38 11.24 3.78 -10.11
N THR A 39 11.86 4.67 -9.34
CA THR A 39 12.07 4.50 -7.89
C THR A 39 10.92 5.16 -7.14
N VAL A 40 10.24 4.41 -6.27
CA VAL A 40 9.01 4.84 -5.58
C VAL A 40 9.16 4.67 -4.07
N ILE A 41 8.59 5.61 -3.32
CA ILE A 41 8.37 5.50 -1.87
C ILE A 41 6.87 5.42 -1.59
N ASP A 42 6.42 4.36 -0.91
CA ASP A 42 5.04 4.16 -0.46
C ASP A 42 4.97 4.45 1.04
N ILE A 43 4.44 5.63 1.41
CA ILE A 43 4.39 6.12 2.80
C ILE A 43 3.04 5.78 3.42
N GLY A 44 3.06 5.12 4.58
CA GLY A 44 1.85 4.58 5.18
C GLY A 44 1.39 3.35 4.41
N CYS A 45 2.33 2.51 3.99
CA CYS A 45 2.09 1.42 3.05
C CYS A 45 1.11 0.36 3.57
N GLY A 46 0.92 0.30 4.89
CA GLY A 46 0.07 -0.69 5.53
C GLY A 46 0.53 -2.11 5.19
N GLU A 47 -0.40 -2.93 4.72
CA GLU A 47 -0.14 -4.30 4.24
C GLU A 47 0.59 -4.36 2.88
N GLY A 48 0.93 -3.21 2.28
CA GLY A 48 1.75 -3.11 1.07
C GLY A 48 0.97 -3.25 -0.25
N ARG A 49 -0.35 -3.01 -0.25
CA ARG A 49 -1.21 -3.20 -1.44
C ARG A 49 -0.72 -2.45 -2.68
N ASN A 50 -0.22 -1.23 -2.50
CA ASN A 50 0.31 -0.40 -3.57
C ASN A 50 1.77 -0.73 -3.86
N ALA A 51 2.59 -0.85 -2.81
CA ALA A 51 3.99 -1.21 -2.94
C ALA A 51 4.21 -2.51 -3.73
N LEU A 52 3.45 -3.57 -3.41
CA LEU A 52 3.56 -4.85 -4.10
C LEU A 52 3.08 -4.75 -5.56
N PHE A 53 1.97 -4.05 -5.81
CA PHE A 53 1.49 -3.81 -7.17
C PHE A 53 2.54 -3.10 -8.04
N LEU A 54 3.13 -2.01 -7.55
CA LEU A 54 4.16 -1.25 -8.28
C LEU A 54 5.46 -2.06 -8.45
N ALA A 55 5.86 -2.83 -7.44
CA ALA A 55 7.03 -3.71 -7.54
C ALA A 55 6.84 -4.80 -8.61
N LEU A 56 5.65 -5.42 -8.68
CA LEU A 56 5.31 -6.41 -9.71
C LEU A 56 5.28 -5.82 -11.13
N ARG A 57 5.15 -4.50 -11.25
CA ARG A 57 5.26 -3.76 -12.52
C ARG A 57 6.70 -3.39 -12.90
N GLY A 58 7.68 -3.74 -12.07
CA GLY A 58 9.10 -3.52 -12.32
C GLY A 58 9.67 -2.25 -11.69
N HIS A 59 8.90 -1.55 -10.86
CA HIS A 59 9.41 -0.40 -10.11
C HIS A 59 10.25 -0.83 -8.90
N LYS A 60 11.22 0.02 -8.52
CA LYS A 60 11.99 -0.17 -7.28
C LYS A 60 11.29 0.56 -6.14
N VAL A 61 10.63 -0.20 -5.27
CA VAL A 61 9.77 0.37 -4.22
C VAL A 61 10.43 0.26 -2.84
N THR A 62 10.39 1.35 -2.07
CA THR A 62 10.61 1.35 -0.61
C THR A 62 9.29 1.63 0.08
N ALA A 63 8.93 0.82 1.08
CA ALA A 63 7.66 0.93 1.80
C ALA A 63 7.92 1.25 3.28
N LEU A 64 7.20 2.23 3.84
CA LEU A 64 7.38 2.74 5.21
C LEU A 64 6.04 2.88 5.94
#